data_AF-A0A7C7RFR6-F1
#
_entry.id   AF-A0A7C7RFR6-F1
#
_cell.length_a   1.000
_cell.length_b   1.000
_cell.length_c   1.000
_cell.angle_alpha   90.00
_cell.angle_beta   90.00
_cell.angle_gamma   90.00
#
_symmetry.space_group_name_H-M   'P 1'
#
loop_
_entity.id
_entity.type
_entity.pdbx_description
1 polymer ?
#
loop_
_entity_poly.entity_id
_entity_poly.type
_entity_poly.pdbx_seq_one_letter_code
_entity_poly.pdbx_strand_id
1 'polypeptide(L)' 'MVTAGHLDCRDLLTGGEDYELLFTANPAARTEIAEIAISAEVAVTCIGRITDEKTILMLVNGVTEELSGRRGYDHFHD' A
#
# COMPACT_ATOMS: atom_id res chain seq x y z
N MET A 1 11.43 22.89 -6.72
CA MET A 1 11.18 22.25 -5.41
C MET A 1 9.70 22.38 -5.17
N VAL A 2 8.91 21.38 -5.60
CA VAL A 2 7.47 21.38 -5.34
C VAL A 2 7.32 21.02 -3.87
N THR A 3 6.78 21.94 -3.07
CA THR A 3 6.32 21.60 -1.72
C THR A 3 5.21 20.58 -1.92
N ALA A 4 5.46 19.31 -1.59
CA ALA A 4 4.36 18.37 -1.47
C ALA A 4 3.39 18.99 -0.46
N GLY A 5 2.12 19.16 -0.85
CA GLY A 5 1.08 19.56 0.08
C GLY A 5 1.02 18.60 1.26
N HIS A 6 0.25 18.93 2.29
CA HIS A 6 -0.04 17.99 3.37
C HIS A 6 -0.68 16.73 2.78
N LEU A 7 0.06 15.61 2.80
CA LEU A 7 -0.39 14.29 2.36
C LEU A 7 -0.80 13.48 3.58
N ASP A 8 -2.06 13.03 3.61
CA ASP A 8 -2.52 12.02 4.58
C ASP A 8 -2.28 10.61 4.03
N CYS A 9 -2.10 9.61 4.91
CA CYS A 9 -1.98 8.21 4.47
C CYS A 9 -3.18 7.76 3.63
N ARG A 10 -4.38 8.31 3.85
CA ARG A 10 -5.58 7.99 3.06
C ARG A 10 -5.48 8.48 1.60
N ASP A 11 -4.74 9.55 1.33
CA ASP A 11 -4.52 10.04 -0.04
C ASP A 11 -3.71 9.02 -0.86
N LEU A 12 -2.73 8.36 -0.22
CA LEU A 12 -1.91 7.32 -0.84
C LEU A 12 -2.69 6.02 -1.10
N LEU A 13 -3.75 5.74 -0.33
CA LEU A 13 -4.52 4.50 -0.44
C LEU A 13 -5.68 4.57 -1.43
N THR A 14 -6.09 5.78 -1.81
CA THR A 14 -7.32 6.00 -2.60
C THR A 14 -7.11 6.87 -3.84
N GLY A 15 -5.90 7.42 -4.04
CA GLY A 15 -5.56 8.26 -5.18
C GLY A 15 -5.52 7.51 -6.51
N GLY A 16 -4.69 6.47 -6.61
CA GLY A 16 -4.45 5.73 -7.84
C GLY A 16 -3.46 6.41 -8.80
N GLU A 17 -3.41 5.95 -10.06
CA GLU A 17 -2.44 6.37 -11.09
C GLU A 17 -0.97 6.10 -10.73
N ASP A 18 -0.69 5.20 -9.77
CA ASP A 18 0.67 4.82 -9.37
C ASP A 18 1.31 3.84 -10.37
N TYR A 19 0.50 3.00 -11.02
CA TYR A 19 0.95 1.92 -11.92
C TYR A 19 1.99 0.96 -11.30
N GLU A 20 2.00 0.85 -9.97
CA GLU A 20 2.88 -0.05 -9.21
C GLU A 20 2.28 -1.46 -9.05
N LEU A 21 3.15 -2.43 -8.75
CA LEU A 21 2.74 -3.81 -8.45
C LEU A 21 2.45 -3.98 -6.96
N LEU A 22 1.20 -4.31 -6.61
CA LEU A 22 0.82 -4.77 -5.27
C LEU A 22 0.64 -6.30 -5.28
N PHE A 23 1.37 -6.99 -4.41
CA PHE A 23 1.34 -8.46 -4.34
C PHE A 23 1.45 -8.96 -2.90
N THR A 24 1.16 -10.24 -2.72
CA THR A 24 1.36 -10.97 -1.46
C THR A 24 2.37 -12.09 -1.67
N ALA A 25 3.10 -12.45 -0.62
CA ALA A 25 4.09 -13.52 -0.68
C ALA A 25 4.18 -14.25 0.66
N ASN A 26 4.61 -15.52 0.62
CA ASN A 26 4.95 -16.26 1.83
C ASN A 26 6.14 -15.56 2.53
N PRO A 27 6.11 -15.34 3.87
CA PRO A 27 7.24 -14.75 4.60
C PRO A 27 8.58 -15.45 4.38
N ALA A 28 8.58 -16.75 4.07
CA ALA A 28 9.79 -17.51 3.75
C ALA A 28 10.51 -17.02 2.48
N ALA A 29 9.80 -16.37 1.54
CA ALA A 29 10.35 -15.86 0.29
C ALA A 29 11.00 -14.46 0.45
N ARG A 30 11.09 -13.90 1.67
CA ARG A 30 11.54 -12.53 1.89
C ARG A 30 12.95 -12.26 1.35
N THR A 31 13.88 -13.20 1.51
CA THR A 31 15.26 -13.05 1.01
C THR A 31 15.29 -13.09 -0.51
N GLU A 32 14.61 -14.05 -1.11
CA GLU A 32 14.52 -14.19 -2.57
C GLU A 32 13.90 -12.95 -3.23
N ILE A 33 12.81 -12.42 -2.66
CA ILE A 33 12.18 -11.19 -3.15
C ILE A 33 13.14 -10.00 -3.07
N ALA A 34 13.94 -9.88 -2.00
CA ALA A 34 14.91 -8.80 -1.87
C ALA A 34 16.03 -8.90 -2.92
N GLU A 35 16.50 -10.12 -3.22
CA GLU A 35 17.49 -10.37 -4.27
C GLU A 35 16.93 -10.02 -5.66
N ILE A 36 15.69 -10.43 -5.95
CA ILE A 36 14.98 -10.09 -7.19
C ILE A 36 14.83 -8.57 -7.31
N ALA A 37 14.38 -7.89 -6.26
CA ALA A 37 14.21 -6.44 -6.23
C ALA A 37 15.50 -5.69 -6.55
N ILE A 38 16.62 -6.11 -5.96
CA ILE A 38 17.96 -5.55 -6.27
C ILE A 38 18.30 -5.79 -7.74
N SER A 39 18.14 -7.02 -8.24
CA SER A 39 18.49 -7.38 -9.61
C SER A 39 17.64 -6.67 -10.67
N ALA A 40 16.37 -6.39 -10.35
CA ALA A 40 15.44 -5.69 -11.21
C ALA A 40 15.55 -4.16 -11.11
N GLU A 41 16.36 -3.65 -10.16
CA GLU A 41 16.46 -2.23 -9.83
C GLU A 41 15.10 -1.60 -9.47
N VAL A 42 14.22 -2.37 -8.85
CA VAL A 42 12.88 -1.93 -8.42
C VAL A 42 12.81 -1.95 -6.89
N ALA A 43 12.33 -0.85 -6.30
CA ALA A 43 12.10 -0.79 -4.87
C ALA A 43 10.91 -1.67 -4.47
N VAL A 44 11.12 -2.55 -3.49
CA VAL A 44 10.06 -3.40 -2.94
C VAL A 44 9.97 -3.17 -1.43
N THR A 45 8.78 -2.81 -0.96
CA THR A 45 8.52 -2.53 0.46
C THR A 45 7.40 -3.44 0.97
N CYS A 46 7.66 -4.17 2.07
CA CYS A 46 6.60 -4.89 2.76
C CYS A 46 5.78 -3.90 3.59
N ILE A 47 4.53 -3.66 3.18
CA ILE A 47 3.64 -2.66 3.80
C ILE A 47 2.57 -3.26 4.73
N GLY A 48 2.58 -4.58 4.94
CA GLY A 48 1.56 -5.21 5.77
C GLY A 48 1.63 -6.73 5.79
N ARG A 49 0.53 -7.35 6.23
CA ARG A 49 0.34 -8.79 6.22
C ARG A 49 -1.11 -9.12 5.88
N ILE A 50 -1.32 -10.24 5.22
CA ILE A 50 -2.66 -10.81 5.06
C ILE A 50 -3.07 -11.48 6.37
N THR A 51 -4.33 -11.29 6.77
CA THR A 51 -4.97 -11.92 7.92
C THR A 51 -6.27 -12.58 7.46
N ASP A 52 -6.90 -13.35 8.35
CA ASP A 52 -8.20 -13.98 8.06
C ASP A 52 -9.38 -12.99 8.16
N GLU A 53 -9.10 -11.74 8.56
CA GLU A 53 -10.10 -10.69 8.70
C GLU A 53 -10.55 -10.17 7.33
N LYS A 54 -11.85 -9.96 7.16
CA LYS A 54 -12.43 -9.40 5.93
C LYS A 54 -12.49 -7.87 5.97
N THR A 55 -11.44 -7.24 6.49
CA THR A 55 -11.32 -5.78 6.57
C THR A 55 -9.86 -5.36 6.33
N ILE A 56 -9.65 -4.08 6.05
CA ILE A 56 -8.33 -3.46 5.91
C ILE A 56 -8.08 -2.63 7.17
N LEU A 57 -7.06 -3.00 7.92
CA LEU A 57 -6.61 -2.26 9.10
C LEU A 57 -5.33 -1.50 8.78
N MET A 58 -5.30 -0.23 9.14
CA MET A 58 -4.13 0.64 9.02
C MET A 58 -3.52 0.87 10.39
N LEU A 59 -2.20 0.82 10.47
CA LEU A 59 -1.44 1.25 11.64
C LEU A 59 -0.85 2.63 11.36
N VAL A 60 -1.50 3.68 11.85
CA VAL A 60 -1.08 5.08 11.65
C VAL A 60 -0.63 5.63 12.99
N ASN A 61 0.64 6.06 13.07
CA ASN A 61 1.23 6.62 14.29
C ASN A 61 1.04 5.74 15.55
N GLY A 62 1.10 4.41 15.37
CA GLY A 62 0.93 3.43 16.45
C GLY A 62 -0.52 3.12 16.83
N VAL A 63 -1.50 3.77 16.18
CA VAL A 63 -2.93 3.52 16.37
C VAL A 63 -3.45 2.68 15.22
N THR A 64 -4.15 1.60 15.55
CA THR A 64 -4.84 0.78 14.55
C THR A 64 -6.23 1.37 14.29
N GLU A 65 -6.53 1.63 13.01
CA GLU A 65 -7.84 2.07 12.57
C GLU A 65 -8.29 1.28 11.34
N GLU A 66 -9.60 1.06 11.21
CA GLU A 66 -10.17 0.47 10.00
C GLU A 66 -10.16 1.49 8.86
N LEU A 67 -9.73 1.05 7.68
CA LEU A 67 -9.84 1.88 6.48
C LEU A 67 -11.32 2.08 6.14
N SER A 68 -11.82 3.24 6.52
CA SER A 68 -13.20 3.67 6.33
C SER A 68 -13.24 5.04 5.65
N GLY A 69 -14.31 5.32 4.90
CA GLY A 69 -14.51 6.60 4.22
C GLY A 69 -14.27 6.55 2.72
N ARG A 70 -13.35 7.39 2.22
CA ARG A 70 -13.11 7.64 0.79
C ARG A 70 -12.89 6.33 0.03
N ARG A 71 -13.71 6.08 -0.98
CA ARG A 71 -13.56 4.92 -1.88
C ARG A 71 -12.51 5.22 -2.94
N GLY A 72 -11.95 4.17 -3.53
CA GLY A 72 -11.11 4.30 -4.71
C GLY A 72 -11.88 4.89 -5.90
N TYR A 73 -11.16 5.19 -6.97
CA TYR A 73 -11.72 5.72 -8.20
C TYR A 73 -12.80 4.79 -8.79
N ASP A 74 -13.92 5.37 -9.22
CA ASP A 74 -14.95 4.69 -10.00
C ASP A 74 -15.49 5.68 -11.04
N HIS A 75 -15.43 5.24 -12.30
CA HIS A 75 -15.71 6.02 -13.51
C HIS A 75 -17.13 6.58 -13.56
N PHE A 76 -18.08 5.95 -12.88
CA PHE A 76 -19.51 6.21 -13.04
C PHE A 76 -20.17 6.68 -11.76
N HIS A 77 -19.41 7.31 -10.86
CA HIS A 77 -20.01 7.98 -9.71
C HIS A 77 -21.03 9.02 -10.18
N ASP A 78 -22.31 8.84 -9.79
CA ASP A 78 -23.34 9.89 -9.77
C ASP A 78 -22.93 11.05 -8.83
#